data_AF-A0A920AXR0-F1
#
_entry.id   AF-A0A920AXR0-F1
#
_cell.length_a   1.000
_cell.length_b   1.000
_cell.length_c   1.000
_cell.angle_alpha   90.00
_cell.angle_beta   90.00
_cell.angle_gamma   90.00
#
_symmetry.space_group_name_H-M   'P 1'
#
loop_
_entity.id
_entity.type
_entity.pdbx_description
1 polymer ?
#
loop_
_entity_poly.entity_id
_entity_poly.type
_entity_poly.pdbx_seq_one_letter_code
_entity_poly.pdbx_strand_id
1 'polypeptide(L)'
;MNGILFGSPVDGLSISSFVSTNTSGTATLATNGSAYAVGYYDNSTDTWTNYTTGTVGGAGNFDIGKGYQMGTVSGGTQILAFTGTISSSDETQSIINNNAANSGSGRRWNLVANPYPSFINANDDADNTNNFLTTNVNKIDSNFLAIYGWDADGSGYTARGHDYNSNAAVYFAPGQAFMIASDDTSGENITFAEAMQTVSPASSDDFISGDVMENTEIFLRLYSYDELIEDAHIKFQDNMTLGLDPGYDLGIFSRRQTKGC
;
A
#
# COMPACT_ATOMS: atom_id res chain seq x y z
N MET A 1 -7.65 -8.92 -17.74
CA MET A 1 -6.80 -8.12 -16.85
C MET A 1 -7.46 -8.15 -15.50
N ASN A 2 -6.77 -8.60 -14.46
CA ASN A 2 -7.28 -8.48 -13.10
C ASN A 2 -6.84 -7.09 -12.64
N GLY A 3 -7.79 -6.15 -12.56
CA GLY A 3 -7.52 -4.80 -12.07
C GLY A 3 -7.34 -4.83 -10.55
N ILE A 4 -6.29 -4.19 -10.05
CA ILE A 4 -6.00 -4.05 -8.62
C ILE A 4 -5.96 -2.56 -8.29
N LEU A 5 -6.40 -2.19 -7.09
CA LEU A 5 -6.30 -0.83 -6.57
C LEU A 5 -5.04 -0.69 -5.72
N PHE A 6 -4.29 0.38 -5.94
CA PHE A 6 -3.01 0.62 -5.28
C PHE A 6 -2.73 2.10 -5.06
N GLY A 7 -1.73 2.43 -4.24
CA GLY A 7 -1.07 3.72 -4.22
C GLY A 7 0.44 3.54 -4.14
N SER A 8 1.19 4.63 -4.33
CA SER A 8 2.64 4.59 -4.18
C SER A 8 3.00 4.59 -2.69
N PRO A 9 3.73 3.57 -2.18
CA PRO A 9 4.26 3.56 -0.81
C PRO A 9 5.55 4.40 -0.68
N VAL A 10 5.89 5.15 -1.73
CA VAL A 10 7.08 6.00 -1.81
C VAL A 10 6.70 7.35 -2.40
N ASP A 11 7.34 8.39 -1.91
CA ASP A 11 7.25 9.74 -2.44
C ASP A 11 8.21 9.95 -3.62
N GLY A 12 7.91 10.96 -4.44
CA GLY A 12 8.77 11.41 -5.54
C GLY A 12 8.75 10.53 -6.80
N LEU A 13 8.00 9.42 -6.80
CA LEU A 13 7.90 8.52 -7.95
C LEU A 13 7.01 9.13 -9.04
N SER A 14 7.63 9.49 -10.17
CA SER A 14 6.88 9.93 -11.35
C SER A 14 6.14 8.77 -12.00
N ILE A 15 4.90 9.01 -12.44
CA ILE A 15 4.06 8.01 -13.10
C ILE A 15 4.71 7.55 -14.42
N SER A 16 5.38 8.47 -15.13
CA SER A 16 6.15 8.16 -16.33
C SER A 16 7.35 7.25 -16.06
N SER A 17 8.08 7.47 -14.96
CA SER A 17 9.19 6.61 -14.55
C SER A 17 8.70 5.23 -14.13
N PHE A 18 7.60 5.15 -13.37
CA PHE A 18 6.97 3.89 -13.01
C PHE A 18 6.57 3.09 -14.25
N VAL A 19 5.89 3.72 -15.21
CA VAL A 19 5.51 3.07 -16.47
C VAL A 19 6.74 2.61 -17.24
N SER A 20 7.77 3.45 -17.39
CA SER A 20 9.01 3.10 -18.08
C SER A 20 9.68 1.88 -17.44
N THR A 21 9.88 1.91 -16.12
CA THR A 21 10.50 0.82 -15.36
C THR A 21 9.74 -0.49 -15.54
N ASN A 22 8.42 -0.47 -15.39
CA ASN A 22 7.58 -1.67 -15.39
C ASN A 22 7.13 -2.15 -16.78
N THR A 23 7.46 -1.40 -17.84
CA THR A 23 7.28 -1.85 -19.24
C THR A 23 8.59 -2.17 -19.95
N SER A 24 9.74 -1.80 -19.36
CA SER A 24 11.06 -2.14 -19.87
C SER A 24 11.42 -3.61 -19.64
N GLY A 25 12.22 -4.19 -20.54
CA GLY A 25 12.64 -5.59 -20.42
C GLY A 25 11.47 -6.57 -20.50
N THR A 26 11.38 -7.48 -19.53
CA THR A 26 10.19 -8.34 -19.38
C THR A 26 9.09 -7.52 -18.72
N ALA A 27 8.17 -6.99 -19.54
CA ALA A 27 7.09 -6.14 -19.07
C ALA A 27 6.22 -6.83 -18.00
N THR A 28 6.00 -6.12 -16.90
CA THR A 28 5.14 -6.55 -15.79
C THR A 28 3.84 -5.75 -15.75
N LEU A 29 3.88 -4.47 -16.15
CA LEU A 29 2.70 -3.63 -16.34
C LEU A 29 2.02 -3.96 -17.67
N ALA A 30 0.71 -4.22 -17.64
CA ALA A 30 -0.04 -4.51 -18.86
C ALA A 30 -0.23 -3.25 -19.72
N THR A 31 -0.31 -3.44 -21.03
CA THR A 31 -0.62 -2.39 -22.01
C THR A 31 -1.66 -2.87 -23.01
N ASN A 32 -2.42 -1.93 -23.58
CA ASN A 32 -3.33 -2.20 -24.69
C ASN A 32 -3.27 -1.03 -25.68
N GLY A 33 -2.58 -1.24 -26.80
CA GLY A 33 -2.30 -0.18 -27.76
C GLY A 33 -1.52 0.95 -27.11
N SER A 34 -2.10 2.15 -27.08
CA SER A 34 -1.48 3.34 -26.45
C SER A 34 -1.80 3.47 -24.96
N ALA A 35 -2.65 2.62 -24.38
CA ALA A 35 -3.04 2.70 -22.97
C ALA A 35 -2.13 1.84 -22.11
N TYR A 36 -1.71 2.39 -20.97
CA TYR A 36 -1.08 1.65 -19.88
C TYR A 36 -2.15 1.20 -18.90
N ALA A 37 -2.02 0.00 -18.34
CA ALA A 37 -2.88 -0.48 -17.27
C ALA A 37 -2.49 0.17 -15.93
N VAL A 38 -2.47 1.50 -15.92
CA VAL A 38 -2.36 2.35 -14.73
C VAL A 38 -3.24 3.58 -14.96
N GLY A 39 -4.00 3.98 -13.95
CA GLY A 39 -4.98 5.05 -14.10
C GLY A 39 -5.49 5.59 -12.77
N TYR A 40 -6.28 6.65 -12.84
CA TYR A 40 -6.86 7.30 -11.67
C TYR A 40 -8.39 7.24 -11.69
N TYR A 41 -8.98 7.37 -10.50
CA TYR A 41 -10.41 7.58 -10.32
C TYR A 41 -10.70 9.08 -10.14
N ASP A 42 -11.72 9.57 -10.84
CA ASP A 42 -12.27 10.92 -10.66
C ASP A 42 -13.70 10.81 -10.12
N ASN A 43 -13.87 11.19 -8.86
CA ASN A 43 -15.16 11.12 -8.19
C ASN A 43 -16.11 12.26 -8.56
N SER A 44 -15.65 13.32 -9.23
CA SER A 44 -16.53 14.38 -9.74
C SER A 44 -17.37 13.89 -10.92
N THR A 45 -16.80 13.01 -11.75
CA THR A 45 -17.42 12.47 -12.95
C THR A 45 -17.78 10.98 -12.83
N ASP A 46 -17.36 10.32 -11.75
CA ASP A 46 -17.46 8.86 -11.56
C ASP A 46 -16.76 8.06 -12.66
N THR A 47 -15.56 8.50 -13.05
CA THR A 47 -14.82 7.90 -14.17
C THR A 47 -13.47 7.35 -13.76
N TRP A 48 -13.09 6.28 -14.45
CA TRP A 48 -11.77 5.66 -14.37
C TRP A 48 -11.02 5.94 -15.66
N THR A 49 -9.86 6.58 -15.56
CA THR A 49 -9.08 7.00 -16.73
C THR A 49 -7.68 6.41 -16.67
N ASN A 50 -7.31 5.67 -17.72
CA ASN A 50 -5.96 5.13 -17.88
C ASN A 50 -5.01 6.18 -18.47
N TYR A 51 -3.76 6.15 -18.02
CA TYR A 51 -2.69 6.88 -18.67
C TYR A 51 -2.39 6.27 -20.04
N THR A 52 -2.02 7.14 -20.98
CA THR A 52 -1.68 6.76 -22.34
C THR A 52 -0.29 7.27 -22.68
N THR A 53 0.26 6.82 -23.80
CA THR A 53 1.52 7.37 -24.35
C THR A 53 1.49 8.89 -24.49
N GLY A 54 0.32 9.49 -24.74
CA GLY A 54 0.16 10.94 -24.88
C GLY A 54 -0.04 11.69 -23.56
N THR A 55 -0.44 11.02 -22.48
CA THR A 55 -0.76 11.67 -21.18
C THR A 55 0.25 11.37 -20.09
N VAL A 56 0.95 10.22 -20.16
CA VAL A 56 1.86 9.77 -19.10
C VAL A 56 3.03 10.72 -18.87
N GLY A 57 3.56 11.36 -19.92
CA GLY A 57 4.71 12.27 -19.83
C GLY A 57 4.44 13.54 -19.02
N GLY A 58 3.17 13.96 -18.92
CA GLY A 58 2.74 15.13 -18.16
C GLY A 58 1.95 14.79 -16.88
N ALA A 59 1.90 13.51 -16.50
CA ALA A 59 1.08 13.05 -15.37
C ALA A 59 1.62 13.48 -14.00
N GLY A 60 2.89 13.86 -13.91
CA GLY A 60 3.54 14.20 -12.65
C GLY A 60 3.87 12.98 -11.80
N ASN A 61 3.90 13.18 -10.48
CA ASN A 61 4.17 12.13 -9.50
C ASN A 61 2.89 11.44 -9.05
N PHE A 62 3.02 10.21 -8.55
CA PHE A 62 1.97 9.66 -7.72
C PHE A 62 1.81 10.56 -6.49
N ASP A 63 0.61 11.10 -6.32
CA ASP A 63 0.20 11.81 -5.12
C ASP A 63 0.18 10.85 -3.92
N ILE A 64 0.84 11.22 -2.82
CA ILE A 64 1.04 10.34 -1.67
C ILE A 64 -0.27 10.14 -0.92
N GLY A 65 -0.60 8.89 -0.58
CA GLY A 65 -1.88 8.56 0.05
C GLY A 65 -3.07 8.53 -0.93
N LYS A 66 -2.88 8.90 -2.20
CA LYS A 66 -3.90 8.73 -3.25
C LYS A 66 -3.84 7.32 -3.83
N GLY A 67 -5.01 6.76 -4.12
CA GLY A 67 -5.11 5.49 -4.82
C GLY A 67 -5.35 5.63 -6.32
N TYR A 68 -5.02 4.56 -7.03
CA TYR A 68 -4.95 4.40 -8.47
C TYR A 68 -5.39 2.97 -8.83
N GLN A 69 -5.75 2.74 -10.09
CA GLN A 69 -5.95 1.40 -10.63
C GLN A 69 -4.70 0.94 -11.38
N MET A 70 -4.37 -0.33 -11.28
CA MET A 70 -3.33 -0.96 -12.09
C MET A 70 -3.75 -2.33 -12.62
N GLY A 71 -3.04 -2.82 -13.63
CA GLY A 71 -3.14 -4.20 -14.11
C GLY A 71 -1.79 -4.74 -14.55
N THR A 72 -1.51 -5.98 -14.19
CA THR A 72 -0.28 -6.69 -14.57
C THR A 72 -0.49 -7.58 -15.79
N VAL A 73 0.61 -7.93 -16.44
CA VAL A 73 0.62 -8.92 -17.53
C VAL A 73 0.20 -10.28 -16.99
N SER A 74 -0.81 -10.89 -17.61
CA SER A 74 -1.31 -12.22 -17.23
C SER A 74 -0.19 -13.27 -17.35
N GLY A 75 0.04 -14.03 -16.28
CA GLY A 75 1.10 -15.05 -16.23
C GLY A 75 2.53 -14.49 -16.09
N GLY A 76 2.70 -13.18 -15.92
CA GLY A 76 3.98 -12.55 -15.59
C GLY A 76 4.36 -12.73 -14.11
N THR A 77 5.46 -12.11 -13.69
CA THR A 77 5.88 -12.12 -12.27
C THR A 77 4.86 -11.46 -11.35
N GLN A 78 4.00 -10.59 -11.89
CA GLN A 78 3.02 -9.77 -11.14
C GLN A 78 3.66 -8.85 -10.10
N ILE A 79 4.97 -8.64 -10.19
CA ILE A 79 5.74 -7.75 -9.33
C ILE A 79 5.97 -6.44 -10.07
N LEU A 80 5.48 -5.35 -9.50
CA LEU A 80 5.71 -3.99 -9.99
C LEU A 80 6.67 -3.27 -9.06
N ALA A 81 7.68 -2.61 -9.64
CA ALA A 81 8.69 -1.89 -8.90
C ALA A 81 8.26 -0.46 -8.62
N PHE A 82 8.31 -0.09 -7.33
CA PHE A 82 8.19 1.27 -6.83
C PHE A 82 9.56 1.70 -6.33
N THR A 83 10.05 2.85 -6.79
CA THR A 83 11.37 3.37 -6.41
C THR A 83 11.26 4.85 -6.12
N GLY A 84 11.54 5.22 -4.88
CA GLY A 84 11.40 6.59 -4.39
C GLY A 84 11.87 6.68 -2.94
N THR A 85 11.49 7.75 -2.27
CA THR A 85 11.80 7.96 -0.85
C THR A 85 10.65 7.48 0.02
N ILE A 86 10.96 6.79 1.11
CA ILE A 86 9.94 6.44 2.11
C ILE A 86 9.51 7.70 2.86
N SER A 87 8.21 7.80 3.17
CA SER A 87 7.76 8.80 4.13
C SER A 87 8.10 8.37 5.55
N SER A 88 8.53 9.32 6.36
CA SER A 88 8.80 9.17 7.80
C SER A 88 8.06 10.24 8.61
N SER A 89 6.91 10.69 8.11
CA SER A 89 6.06 11.70 8.75
C SER A 89 4.60 11.35 8.55
N ASP A 90 3.71 12.03 9.28
CA ASP A 90 2.29 11.99 9.02
C ASP A 90 2.02 12.45 7.59
N GLU A 91 1.25 11.65 6.85
CA GLU A 91 0.84 11.95 5.49
C GLU A 91 -0.63 12.36 5.45
N THR A 92 -0.99 13.20 4.48
CA THR A 92 -2.38 13.64 4.34
C THR A 92 -2.85 13.55 2.90
N GLN A 93 -4.10 13.12 2.71
CA GLN A 93 -4.72 13.06 1.40
C GLN A 93 -6.02 13.87 1.40
N SER A 94 -6.21 14.70 0.37
CA SER A 94 -7.45 15.44 0.21
C SER A 94 -8.57 14.54 -0.30
N ILE A 95 -9.74 14.67 0.31
CA ILE A 95 -10.99 14.00 -0.04
C ILE A 95 -12.13 15.01 -0.13
N ILE A 96 -13.14 14.70 -0.94
CA ILE A 96 -14.32 15.55 -1.13
C ILE A 96 -15.58 14.73 -1.42
N ASN A 97 -16.72 15.21 -0.93
CA ASN A 97 -18.04 14.71 -1.27
C ASN A 97 -18.58 15.39 -2.54
N ASN A 98 -18.12 14.95 -3.70
CA ASN A 98 -18.56 15.49 -5.00
C ASN A 98 -20.03 15.18 -5.30
N ASN A 99 -20.64 14.18 -4.65
CA ASN A 99 -22.07 13.94 -4.78
C ASN A 99 -22.88 15.11 -4.20
N ALA A 100 -22.62 15.49 -2.96
CA ALA A 100 -23.33 16.60 -2.33
C ALA A 100 -22.89 17.96 -2.90
N ALA A 101 -21.58 18.16 -3.14
CA ALA A 101 -21.04 19.41 -3.67
C ALA A 101 -21.63 19.79 -5.04
N ASN A 102 -21.91 18.78 -5.89
CA ASN A 102 -22.42 18.98 -7.25
C ASN A 102 -23.89 18.58 -7.41
N SER A 103 -24.71 18.68 -6.35
CA SER A 103 -26.17 18.43 -6.40
C SER A 103 -26.56 17.06 -6.98
N GLY A 104 -25.81 16.02 -6.61
CA GLY A 104 -25.98 14.64 -7.06
C GLY A 104 -25.13 14.26 -8.28
N SER A 105 -24.44 15.21 -8.90
CA SER A 105 -23.52 14.96 -10.03
C SER A 105 -22.13 14.55 -9.53
N GLY A 106 -21.93 13.26 -9.27
CA GLY A 106 -20.64 12.72 -8.82
C GLY A 106 -20.81 11.77 -7.65
N ARG A 107 -19.68 11.41 -7.02
CA ARG A 107 -19.61 10.45 -5.92
C ARG A 107 -18.95 11.08 -4.69
N ARG A 108 -19.34 10.55 -3.53
CA ARG A 108 -18.68 10.85 -2.24
C ARG A 108 -17.42 10.01 -1.99
N TRP A 109 -17.22 9.01 -2.84
CA TRP A 109 -16.15 8.03 -2.72
C TRP A 109 -14.84 8.63 -3.19
N ASN A 110 -13.80 8.49 -2.39
CA ASN A 110 -12.45 8.92 -2.69
C ASN A 110 -11.56 7.69 -2.62
N LEU A 111 -10.77 7.47 -3.67
CA LEU A 111 -9.82 6.37 -3.73
C LEU A 111 -8.52 6.84 -3.08
N VAL A 112 -8.20 6.27 -1.93
CA VAL A 112 -7.02 6.57 -1.13
C VAL A 112 -6.21 5.29 -0.93
N ALA A 113 -4.97 5.41 -0.49
CA ALA A 113 -4.08 4.27 -0.33
C ALA A 113 -3.14 4.44 0.84
N ASN A 114 -2.68 3.33 1.40
CA ASN A 114 -1.63 3.34 2.41
C ASN A 114 -0.34 3.95 1.81
N PRO A 115 0.14 5.10 2.32
CA PRO A 115 1.33 5.77 1.80
C PRO A 115 2.64 5.14 2.30
N TYR A 116 2.58 4.22 3.26
CA TYR A 116 3.75 3.67 3.92
C TYR A 116 4.18 2.31 3.34
N PRO A 117 5.48 1.97 3.41
CA PRO A 117 6.00 0.65 3.10
C PRO A 117 5.76 -0.38 4.22
N SER A 118 4.85 -0.11 5.15
CA SER A 118 4.46 -0.97 6.28
C SER A 118 2.94 -1.10 6.34
N PHE A 119 2.44 -2.05 7.14
CA PHE A 119 1.00 -2.12 7.37
C PHE A 119 0.55 -0.92 8.20
N ILE A 120 -0.72 -0.52 8.07
CA ILE A 120 -1.33 0.45 8.98
C ILE A 120 -2.55 -0.15 9.68
N ASN A 121 -2.74 0.20 10.95
CA ASN A 121 -3.93 -0.19 11.71
C ASN A 121 -5.17 0.53 11.15
N ALA A 122 -6.19 -0.22 10.76
CA ALA A 122 -7.39 0.34 10.16
C ALA A 122 -8.45 0.72 11.20
N ASN A 123 -8.70 -0.15 12.18
CA ASN A 123 -9.76 -0.04 13.17
C ASN A 123 -9.23 -0.14 14.62
N ASP A 124 -10.13 0.02 15.59
CA ASP A 124 -9.86 0.03 17.02
C ASP A 124 -9.45 -1.32 17.59
N ASP A 125 -9.88 -2.42 16.96
CA ASP A 125 -9.40 -3.76 17.30
C ASP A 125 -7.94 -4.01 16.87
N ALA A 126 -7.48 -3.34 15.80
CA ALA A 126 -6.07 -3.37 15.40
C ALA A 126 -5.20 -2.51 16.34
N ASP A 127 -5.66 -1.29 16.66
CA ASP A 127 -5.09 -0.43 17.70
C ASP A 127 -6.13 0.56 18.21
N ASN A 128 -6.32 0.62 19.53
CA ASN A 128 -7.38 1.41 20.16
C ASN A 128 -7.24 2.93 19.99
N THR A 129 -6.07 3.44 19.61
CA THR A 129 -5.74 4.87 19.57
C THR A 129 -5.20 5.28 18.20
N ASN A 130 -4.26 4.52 17.66
CA ASN A 130 -3.52 4.82 16.44
C ASN A 130 -4.06 3.97 15.29
N ASN A 131 -5.30 4.24 14.88
CA ASN A 131 -5.91 3.60 13.72
C ASN A 131 -6.59 4.61 12.80
N PHE A 132 -6.66 4.25 11.51
CA PHE A 132 -7.14 5.13 10.46
C PHE A 132 -8.58 5.62 10.68
N LEU A 133 -9.52 4.72 11.03
CA LEU A 133 -10.94 5.06 11.17
C LEU A 133 -11.18 6.03 12.33
N THR A 134 -10.57 5.78 13.49
CA THR A 134 -10.70 6.66 14.66
C THR A 134 -10.09 8.04 14.39
N THR A 135 -8.91 8.10 13.77
CA THR A 135 -8.27 9.40 13.46
C THR A 135 -9.09 10.22 12.47
N ASN A 136 -9.73 9.57 11.50
CA ASN A 136 -10.46 10.24 10.42
C ASN A 136 -11.98 10.23 10.61
N VAL A 137 -12.50 9.90 11.80
CA VAL A 137 -13.93 9.70 12.05
C VAL A 137 -14.80 10.91 11.71
N ASN A 138 -14.27 12.13 11.86
CA ASN A 138 -14.96 13.39 11.56
C ASN A 138 -14.71 13.89 10.12
N LYS A 139 -14.18 13.03 9.25
CA LYS A 139 -13.86 13.27 7.83
C LYS A 139 -14.55 12.29 6.91
N ILE A 140 -15.13 11.24 7.50
CA ILE A 140 -15.81 10.15 6.81
C ILE A 140 -17.29 10.27 7.13
N ASP A 141 -18.14 10.16 6.10
CA ASP A 141 -19.59 10.19 6.26
C ASP A 141 -20.03 9.15 7.30
N SER A 142 -20.67 9.61 8.37
CA SER A 142 -21.07 8.76 9.50
C SER A 142 -21.98 7.58 9.12
N ASN A 143 -22.72 7.67 8.01
CA ASN A 143 -23.53 6.56 7.50
C ASN A 143 -22.71 5.50 6.74
N PHE A 144 -21.47 5.84 6.40
CA PHE A 144 -20.52 5.05 5.62
C PHE A 144 -19.14 5.01 6.30
N LEU A 145 -19.11 5.08 7.64
CA LEU A 145 -17.89 5.05 8.45
C LEU A 145 -17.26 3.65 8.42
N ALA A 146 -16.61 3.36 7.31
CA ALA A 146 -15.89 2.13 7.04
C ALA A 146 -14.93 2.37 5.89
N ILE A 147 -14.03 1.42 5.72
CA ILE A 147 -13.14 1.36 4.58
C ILE A 147 -13.63 0.29 3.62
N TYR A 148 -13.66 0.60 2.33
CA TYR A 148 -14.18 -0.28 1.30
C TYR A 148 -13.02 -0.69 0.39
N GLY A 149 -12.41 -1.83 0.67
CA GLY A 149 -11.36 -2.37 -0.20
C GLY A 149 -11.92 -3.32 -1.24
N TRP A 150 -11.21 -3.41 -2.36
CA TRP A 150 -11.59 -4.20 -3.51
C TRP A 150 -11.10 -5.64 -3.36
N ASP A 151 -12.02 -6.58 -3.42
CA ASP A 151 -11.74 -8.01 -3.42
C ASP A 151 -11.48 -8.48 -4.86
N ALA A 152 -10.23 -8.84 -5.12
CA ALA A 152 -9.75 -9.21 -6.47
C ALA A 152 -10.34 -10.52 -7.01
N ASP A 153 -11.12 -11.25 -6.19
CA ASP A 153 -11.84 -12.47 -6.56
C ASP A 153 -13.14 -12.20 -7.36
N GLY A 154 -13.49 -10.92 -7.53
CA GLY A 154 -14.66 -10.48 -8.28
C GLY A 154 -15.94 -10.34 -7.44
N SER A 155 -15.85 -10.52 -6.11
CA SER A 155 -16.96 -10.25 -5.18
C SER A 155 -17.23 -8.75 -4.98
N GLY A 156 -16.30 -7.89 -5.36
CA GLY A 156 -16.49 -6.44 -5.42
C GLY A 156 -15.80 -5.72 -4.28
N TYR A 157 -16.54 -4.89 -3.54
CA TYR A 157 -16.00 -4.16 -2.39
C TYR A 157 -16.53 -4.75 -1.08
N THR A 158 -15.64 -4.99 -0.13
CA THR A 158 -16.00 -5.35 1.24
C THR A 158 -15.71 -4.20 2.20
N ALA A 159 -16.76 -3.83 2.94
CA ALA A 159 -16.71 -2.80 3.96
C ALA A 159 -16.10 -3.36 5.25
N ARG A 160 -15.07 -2.70 5.76
CA ARG A 160 -14.38 -3.03 7.01
C ARG A 160 -14.40 -1.80 7.92
N GLY A 161 -15.23 -1.86 8.96
CA GLY A 161 -15.40 -0.82 9.98
C GLY A 161 -14.86 -1.28 11.34
N HIS A 162 -15.23 -0.57 12.42
CA HIS A 162 -14.88 -0.96 13.79
C HIS A 162 -15.36 -2.38 14.14
N ASP A 163 -16.65 -2.67 13.94
CA ASP A 163 -17.23 -3.99 14.27
C ASP A 163 -17.03 -5.06 13.16
N TYR A 164 -15.98 -4.97 12.35
CA TYR A 164 -15.75 -5.92 11.25
C TYR A 164 -15.56 -7.35 11.76
N ASN A 165 -16.28 -8.32 11.15
CA ASN A 165 -16.17 -9.75 11.44
C ASN A 165 -16.16 -10.11 12.94
N SER A 166 -17.10 -9.54 13.71
CA SER A 166 -17.17 -9.72 15.18
C SER A 166 -15.93 -9.18 15.91
N ASN A 167 -15.56 -7.93 15.58
CA ASN A 167 -14.48 -7.17 16.23
C ASN A 167 -13.08 -7.76 15.95
N ALA A 168 -12.83 -8.03 14.67
CA ALA A 168 -11.53 -8.46 14.18
C ALA A 168 -10.67 -7.25 13.81
N ALA A 169 -9.37 -7.33 14.14
CA ALA A 169 -8.38 -6.36 13.69
C ALA A 169 -8.30 -6.31 12.16
N VAL A 170 -8.25 -5.12 11.59
CA VAL A 170 -8.09 -4.87 10.16
C VAL A 170 -6.82 -4.07 9.92
N TYR A 171 -6.06 -4.45 8.90
CA TYR A 171 -4.82 -3.79 8.50
C TYR A 171 -4.84 -3.48 7.00
N PHE A 172 -4.06 -2.50 6.58
CA PHE A 172 -3.81 -2.24 5.15
C PHE A 172 -2.38 -2.52 4.80
N ALA A 173 -2.17 -3.37 3.80
CA ALA A 173 -0.85 -3.68 3.29
C ALA A 173 -0.19 -2.43 2.67
N PRO A 174 1.16 -2.41 2.57
CA PRO A 174 1.89 -1.36 1.88
C PRO A 174 1.33 -1.08 0.48
N GLY A 175 1.00 0.18 0.20
CA GLY A 175 0.49 0.60 -1.11
C GLY A 175 -0.91 0.06 -1.46
N GLN A 176 -1.62 -0.60 -0.56
CA GLN A 176 -2.98 -1.05 -0.80
C GLN A 176 -3.96 0.13 -0.83
N ALA A 177 -4.84 0.17 -1.83
CA ALA A 177 -5.84 1.22 -1.95
C ALA A 177 -7.26 0.76 -1.62
N PHE A 178 -8.06 1.71 -1.15
CA PHE A 178 -9.42 1.51 -0.71
C PHE A 178 -10.26 2.77 -0.90
N MET A 179 -11.58 2.61 -0.92
CA MET A 179 -12.54 3.71 -1.01
C MET A 179 -12.96 4.16 0.39
N ILE A 180 -13.10 5.47 0.56
CA ILE A 180 -13.76 6.09 1.72
C ILE A 180 -14.77 7.14 1.27
N ALA A 181 -15.85 7.32 2.04
CA ALA A 181 -16.86 8.33 1.78
C ALA A 181 -16.54 9.61 2.55
N SER A 182 -16.23 10.71 1.85
CA SER A 182 -16.06 12.02 2.50
C SER A 182 -17.40 12.58 2.96
N ASP A 183 -17.44 13.25 4.10
CA ASP A 183 -18.59 14.02 4.57
C ASP A 183 -18.58 15.49 4.11
N ASP A 184 -17.41 16.07 3.83
CA ASP A 184 -17.25 17.47 3.48
C ASP A 184 -17.45 17.80 1.97
N THR A 185 -18.15 18.90 1.69
CA THR A 185 -18.45 19.35 0.31
C THR A 185 -17.45 20.34 -0.28
N SER A 186 -16.57 20.89 0.55
CA SER A 186 -15.54 21.87 0.16
C SER A 186 -14.16 21.22 -0.02
N GLY A 187 -14.03 19.97 0.43
CA GLY A 187 -12.79 19.22 0.44
C GLY A 187 -12.03 19.43 1.76
N GLU A 188 -11.45 18.35 2.25
CA GLU A 188 -10.61 18.36 3.44
C GLU A 188 -9.59 17.23 3.40
N ASN A 189 -8.66 17.22 4.36
CA ASN A 189 -7.59 16.24 4.42
C ASN A 189 -7.88 15.18 5.47
N ILE A 190 -7.77 13.92 5.06
CA ILE A 190 -7.57 12.79 5.97
C ILE A 190 -6.09 12.69 6.33
N THR A 191 -5.80 12.04 7.44
CA THR A 191 -4.46 11.80 7.96
C THR A 191 -4.16 10.31 8.03
N PHE A 192 -3.03 9.93 7.45
CA PHE A 192 -2.31 8.70 7.75
C PHE A 192 -1.21 9.09 8.74
N ALA A 193 -1.38 8.78 10.02
CA ALA A 193 -0.38 9.13 11.01
C ALA A 193 0.74 8.08 11.02
N GLU A 194 1.98 8.53 11.23
CA GLU A 194 3.15 7.64 11.29
C GLU A 194 2.97 6.58 12.39
N ALA A 195 2.32 6.96 13.49
CA ALA A 195 2.04 6.08 14.64
C ALA A 195 1.07 4.93 14.33
N MET A 196 0.37 4.94 13.18
CA MET A 196 -0.51 3.84 12.75
C MET A 196 0.26 2.67 12.13
N GLN A 197 1.55 2.86 11.79
CA GLN A 197 2.36 1.83 11.14
C GLN A 197 2.60 0.63 12.05
N THR A 198 2.52 -0.57 11.47
CA THR A 198 2.77 -1.85 12.15
C THR A 198 3.45 -2.83 11.22
N VAL A 199 4.19 -3.79 11.81
CA VAL A 199 4.86 -4.91 11.13
C VAL A 199 4.19 -6.25 11.42
N SER A 200 3.17 -6.28 12.29
CA SER A 200 2.43 -7.48 12.65
C SER A 200 0.94 -7.29 12.36
N PRO A 201 0.42 -7.79 11.22
CA PRO A 201 -0.94 -8.29 11.23
C PRO A 201 -0.88 -9.58 12.05
N ALA A 202 -1.14 -9.51 13.35
CA ALA A 202 -1.25 -10.71 14.17
C ALA A 202 -2.47 -11.51 13.66
N SER A 203 -2.26 -12.37 12.66
CA SER A 203 -3.23 -13.32 12.12
C SER A 203 -4.56 -12.74 11.57
N SER A 204 -4.55 -11.59 10.88
CA SER A 204 -5.78 -11.04 10.27
C SER A 204 -5.66 -10.68 8.78
N ASP A 205 -6.83 -10.70 8.12
CA ASP A 205 -7.09 -10.49 6.68
C ASP A 205 -6.53 -9.16 6.13
N ASP A 206 -5.58 -9.25 5.21
CA ASP A 206 -4.95 -8.15 4.47
C ASP A 206 -5.57 -7.92 3.07
N PHE A 207 -6.83 -8.35 2.89
CA PHE A 207 -7.60 -8.36 1.64
C PHE A 207 -7.03 -9.27 0.54
N ILE A 208 -5.96 -10.03 0.80
CA ILE A 208 -5.47 -11.07 -0.10
C ILE A 208 -5.97 -12.40 0.45
N SER A 209 -6.99 -12.98 -0.21
CA SER A 209 -7.47 -14.31 0.17
C SER A 209 -6.37 -15.36 -0.01
N GLY A 210 -5.88 -15.91 1.11
CA GLY A 210 -4.92 -17.02 1.12
C GLY A 210 -3.47 -16.65 1.44
N ASP A 211 -3.17 -15.40 1.82
CA ASP A 211 -1.86 -15.06 2.36
C ASP A 211 -1.79 -15.42 3.86
N VAL A 212 -1.19 -16.57 4.16
CA VAL A 212 -0.61 -16.79 5.48
C VAL A 212 0.78 -16.20 5.36
N MET A 213 1.07 -15.17 6.16
CA MET A 213 2.37 -14.49 6.23
C MET A 213 3.53 -15.49 6.22
N GLU A 214 4.03 -15.85 5.04
CA GLU A 214 5.10 -16.82 4.85
C GLU A 214 6.41 -16.07 5.00
N ASN A 215 6.87 -15.95 6.25
CA ASN A 215 8.23 -15.59 6.67
C ASN A 215 8.77 -14.26 6.08
N THR A 216 8.85 -13.21 6.92
CA THR A 216 9.62 -12.01 6.54
C THR A 216 11.10 -12.38 6.51
N GLU A 217 11.73 -12.37 5.34
CA GLU A 217 13.16 -12.63 5.17
C GLU A 217 13.87 -11.39 4.64
N ILE A 218 15.00 -11.02 5.25
CA ILE A 218 15.89 -9.93 4.80
C ILE A 218 17.21 -10.55 4.34
N PHE A 219 17.65 -10.18 3.13
CA PHE A 219 19.00 -10.46 2.65
C PHE A 219 19.81 -9.17 2.65
N LEU A 220 20.80 -9.09 3.54
CA LEU A 220 21.78 -8.01 3.55
C LEU A 220 23.04 -8.48 2.80
N ARG A 221 23.43 -7.79 1.73
CA ARG A 221 24.63 -8.11 0.95
C ARG A 221 25.58 -6.93 0.94
N LEU A 222 26.83 -7.15 1.34
CA LEU A 222 27.89 -6.14 1.35
C LEU A 222 28.79 -6.32 0.14
N TYR A 223 28.93 -5.28 -0.67
CA TYR A 223 29.79 -5.27 -1.85
C TYR A 223 30.97 -4.31 -1.66
N SER A 224 32.11 -4.65 -2.25
CA SER A 224 33.18 -3.69 -2.56
C SER A 224 33.38 -3.68 -4.06
N TYR A 225 33.08 -2.53 -4.68
CA TYR A 225 32.88 -2.45 -6.13
C TYR A 225 31.81 -3.47 -6.58
N ASP A 226 32.12 -4.30 -7.57
CA ASP A 226 31.22 -5.33 -8.11
C ASP A 226 31.41 -6.71 -7.46
N GLU A 227 32.21 -6.81 -6.40
CA GLU A 227 32.49 -8.07 -5.71
C GLU A 227 31.73 -8.15 -4.37
N LEU A 228 30.94 -9.21 -4.20
CA LEU A 228 30.23 -9.52 -2.95
C LEU A 228 31.25 -9.95 -1.90
N ILE A 229 31.33 -9.21 -0.79
CA ILE A 229 32.24 -9.52 0.33
C ILE A 229 31.54 -10.43 1.34
N GLU A 230 30.31 -10.09 1.74
CA GLU A 230 29.56 -10.83 2.77
C GLU A 230 28.07 -10.78 2.48
N ASP A 231 27.34 -11.78 2.96
CA ASP A 231 25.88 -11.75 3.03
C ASP A 231 25.37 -12.22 4.39
N ALA A 232 24.25 -11.64 4.81
CA ALA A 232 23.51 -12.05 6.00
C ALA A 232 22.06 -12.27 5.60
N HIS A 233 21.52 -13.43 6.01
CA HIS A 233 20.13 -13.79 5.84
C HIS A 233 19.45 -13.74 7.20
N ILE A 234 18.48 -12.85 7.34
CA ILE A 234 17.69 -12.66 8.56
C ILE A 234 16.30 -13.21 8.26
N LYS A 235 15.78 -14.08 9.12
CA LYS A 235 14.42 -14.61 9.03
C LYS A 235 13.66 -14.24 10.29
N PHE A 236 12.45 -13.74 10.13
CA PHE A 236 11.53 -13.55 11.25
C PHE A 236 10.54 -14.70 11.30
N GLN A 237 10.44 -15.36 12.44
CA GLN A 237 9.51 -16.46 12.70
C GLN A 237 8.76 -16.23 14.03
N ASP A 238 7.58 -16.82 14.15
CA ASP A 238 6.83 -16.81 15.40
C ASP A 238 7.58 -17.61 16.49
N ASN A 239 7.59 -17.09 17.72
CA ASN A 239 8.30 -17.61 18.90
C ASN A 239 9.82 -17.33 19.01
N MET A 240 10.36 -16.35 18.28
CA MET A 240 11.71 -15.83 18.59
C MET A 240 11.71 -15.08 19.93
N THR A 241 12.81 -15.17 20.67
CA THR A 241 12.99 -14.46 21.96
C THR A 241 13.77 -13.15 21.78
N LEU A 242 13.78 -12.30 22.81
CA LEU A 242 14.66 -11.12 22.86
C LEU A 242 16.16 -11.50 23.01
N GLY A 243 16.47 -12.78 23.20
CA GLY A 243 17.82 -13.31 23.31
C GLY A 243 18.27 -14.03 22.04
N LEU A 244 19.48 -14.62 22.08
CA LEU A 244 19.90 -15.53 21.02
C LEU A 244 19.06 -16.81 21.11
N ASP A 245 18.43 -17.20 20.00
CA ASP A 245 17.64 -18.42 19.85
C ASP A 245 18.52 -19.53 19.23
N PRO A 246 19.10 -20.44 20.05
CA PRO A 246 20.07 -21.41 19.55
C PRO A 246 19.42 -22.39 18.57
N GLY A 247 19.92 -22.43 17.33
CA GLY A 247 19.35 -23.20 16.23
C GLY A 247 18.61 -22.36 15.19
N TYR A 248 18.23 -21.12 15.54
CA TYR A 248 17.70 -20.11 14.63
C TYR A 248 18.74 -19.00 14.36
N ASP A 249 19.43 -18.55 15.41
CA ASP A 249 20.55 -17.60 15.29
C ASP A 249 21.85 -18.32 14.98
N LEU A 250 22.39 -18.05 13.78
CA LEU A 250 23.66 -18.60 13.32
C LEU A 250 24.80 -17.66 13.68
N GLY A 251 25.76 -18.15 14.46
CA GLY A 251 27.01 -17.44 14.71
C GLY A 251 27.88 -17.40 13.45
N ILE A 252 28.44 -16.24 13.14
CA ILE A 252 29.44 -16.09 12.08
C ILE A 252 30.67 -16.95 12.40
N PHE A 253 30.96 -17.92 11.53
CA PHE A 253 32.18 -18.70 11.61
C PHE A 253 33.30 -18.01 10.81
N SER A 254 34.23 -17.36 11.50
CA SER A 254 35.47 -16.87 10.89
C SER A 254 36.67 -17.73 11.33
N ARG A 255 37.55 -18.08 10.38
CA ARG A 255 38.77 -18.88 10.65
C ARG A 255 39.89 -18.10 11.36
N ARG A 256 39.60 -16.91 11.90
CA ARG A 256 40.54 -16.09 12.67
C ARG A 256 39.89 -15.63 13.97
N GLN A 257 40.29 -16.23 15.10
CA GLN A 257 40.18 -15.55 16.38
C GLN A 257 41.20 -14.41 16.41
N THR A 258 40.77 -13.21 16.03
CA THR A 258 41.53 -11.99 16.30
C THR A 258 40.68 -11.09 17.19
N LYS A 259 41.16 -10.88 18.42
CA LYS A 259 40.73 -9.77 19.27
C LYS A 259 41.32 -8.46 18.72
N GLY A 260 40.56 -7.38 18.74
CA GLY A 260 41.13 -6.03 18.67
C GLY A 260 40.14 -4.91 18.37
N CYS A 261 39.94 -4.06 19.38
CA CYS A 261 39.27 -2.74 19.49
C CYS A 261 37.95 -2.51 18.74
#